data_AF-A0A4P6RI03-F1
#
_entry.id   AF-A0A4P6RI03-F1
#
_cell.length_a   1.000
_cell.length_b   1.000
_cell.length_c   1.000
_cell.angle_alpha   90.00
_cell.angle_beta   90.00
_cell.angle_gamma   90.00
#
_symmetry.space_group_name_H-M   'P 1'
#
loop_
_entity.id
_entity.type
_entity.pdbx_description
1 polymer ?
#
loop_
_entity_poly.entity_id
_entity_poly.type
_entity_poly.pdbx_seq_one_letter_code
_entity_poly.pdbx_strand_id
1 'polypeptide(L)' 'MLEQNPALGLPILEPLKSDYSKYARNSVGNWLNDASKTQSGFVRKLCRRWESETKETKYIVKKTLRTVGK' A
#
# COMPACT_ATOMS: atom_id res chain seq x y z
N MET A 1 -4.69 1.88 18.52
CA MET A 1 -5.49 0.67 18.25
C MET A 1 -5.43 0.18 16.79
N LEU A 2 -4.95 0.97 15.81
CA LEU A 2 -4.58 0.46 14.46
C LEU A 2 -3.07 0.16 14.30
N GLU A 3 -2.24 0.50 15.29
CA GLU A 3 -0.77 0.49 15.16
C GLU A 3 -0.11 -0.89 15.32
N GLN A 4 -0.84 -1.91 15.77
CA GLN A 4 -0.22 -3.19 16.14
C GLN A 4 -0.20 -4.23 15.02
N ASN A 5 -1.08 -4.15 14.01
CA ASN A 5 -1.07 -5.15 12.95
C ASN A 5 -1.66 -4.64 11.62
N PRO A 6 -0.85 -4.03 10.74
CA PRO A 6 -1.32 -3.53 9.42
C PRO A 6 -1.88 -4.66 8.53
N ALA A 7 -1.55 -5.92 8.82
CA ALA A 7 -2.11 -7.07 8.12
C ALA A 7 -3.66 -7.14 8.17
N LEU A 8 -4.30 -6.58 9.22
CA LEU A 8 -5.77 -6.57 9.33
C LEU A 8 -6.44 -5.70 8.25
N GLY A 9 -5.72 -4.73 7.69
CA GLY A 9 -6.21 -3.91 6.58
C GLY A 9 -6.10 -4.58 5.21
N LEU A 10 -5.27 -5.62 5.08
CA LEU A 10 -5.02 -6.29 3.78
C LEU A 10 -6.29 -6.77 3.08
N PRO A 11 -7.27 -7.42 3.74
CA PRO A 11 -8.47 -7.92 3.06
C PRO A 11 -9.27 -6.81 2.38
N ILE A 12 -9.19 -5.58 2.90
CA ILE A 12 -9.87 -4.40 2.33
C ILE A 12 -9.02 -3.80 1.21
N LEU A 13 -7.70 -3.78 1.36
CA LEU A 13 -6.79 -3.15 0.41
C LEU A 13 -6.49 -4.01 -0.81
N GLU A 14 -6.49 -5.34 -0.68
CA GLU A 14 -6.24 -6.27 -1.78
C GLU A 14 -7.21 -6.13 -2.95
N PRO A 15 -8.55 -5.99 -2.79
CA PRO A 15 -9.42 -5.72 -3.93
C PRO A 15 -9.22 -4.30 -4.48
N LEU A 16 -8.87 -3.32 -3.64
CA LEU A 16 -8.72 -1.92 -4.04
C LEU A 16 -7.39 -1.62 -4.77
N LYS A 17 -6.39 -2.50 -4.68
CA LYS A 17 -5.07 -2.31 -5.31
C LYS A 17 -5.12 -2.27 -6.85
N SER A 18 -6.18 -2.82 -7.45
CA SER A 18 -6.40 -2.86 -8.89
C SER A 18 -7.69 -2.14 -9.30
N ASP A 19 -8.26 -1.33 -8.41
CA ASP A 19 -9.48 -0.58 -8.69
C ASP A 19 -9.23 0.50 -9.77
N TYR A 20 -10.16 0.65 -10.70
CA TYR A 20 -10.05 1.64 -11.77
C TYR A 20 -10.12 3.09 -11.25
N SER A 21 -10.80 3.31 -10.11
CA SER A 21 -10.90 4.60 -9.45
C SER A 21 -9.54 5.09 -8.97
N LYS A 22 -9.12 6.23 -9.52
CA LYS A 22 -7.91 6.93 -9.06
C LYS A 22 -8.02 7.34 -7.60
N TYR A 23 -9.22 7.62 -7.11
CA TYR A 23 -9.46 7.98 -5.71
C TYR A 23 -9.20 6.79 -4.79
N ALA A 24 -9.75 5.61 -5.12
CA ALA A 24 -9.53 4.37 -4.36
C ALA A 24 -8.03 4.03 -4.28
N ARG A 25 -7.33 4.04 -5.42
CA ARG A 25 -5.87 3.80 -5.48
C ARG A 25 -5.06 4.80 -4.66
N ASN A 26 -5.47 6.08 -4.65
CA ASN A 26 -4.82 7.09 -3.82
C ASN A 26 -5.01 6.84 -2.32
N SER A 27 -6.22 6.45 -1.90
CA SER A 27 -6.50 6.09 -0.51
C SER A 27 -5.68 4.90 -0.05
N VAL A 28 -5.55 3.85 -0.88
CA VAL A 28 -4.65 2.71 -0.61
C VAL A 28 -3.21 3.18 -0.43
N GLY A 29 -2.71 4.03 -1.34
CA GLY A 29 -1.35 4.57 -1.24
C GLY A 29 -1.11 5.42 0.02
N ASN A 30 -2.10 6.20 0.45
CA ASN A 30 -2.02 6.98 1.69
C ASN A 30 -2.00 6.06 2.92
N TRP A 31 -2.88 5.06 2.96
CA TRP A 31 -2.89 4.06 4.03
C TRP A 31 -1.55 3.35 4.16
N LEU A 32 -0.94 2.96 3.03
CA LEU A 32 0.39 2.32 3.02
C LEU A 32 1.48 3.28 3.53
N ASN A 33 1.40 4.58 3.22
CA ASN A 33 2.33 5.56 3.76
C ASN A 33 2.18 5.71 5.27
N ASP A 34 0.96 5.73 5.79
CA ASP A 34 0.74 5.82 7.24
C ASP A 34 1.20 4.55 7.96
N ALA A 35 0.90 3.36 7.39
CA ALA A 35 1.42 2.09 7.88
C ALA A 35 2.96 2.02 7.84
N SER A 36 3.61 2.73 6.90
CA SER A 36 5.06 2.72 6.80
C SER A 36 5.77 3.48 7.92
N LYS A 37 5.08 4.42 8.58
CA LYS A 37 5.63 5.20 9.71
C LYS A 37 5.95 4.31 10.91
N THR A 38 5.16 3.26 11.11
CA THR A 38 5.31 2.32 12.23
C THR A 38 5.83 0.95 11.79
N GLN A 39 5.51 0.51 10.57
CA GLN A 39 5.79 -0.83 10.06
C GLN A 39 6.37 -0.79 8.63
N SER A 40 7.42 0.01 8.43
CA SER A 40 8.10 0.18 7.13
C SER A 40 8.54 -1.14 6.49
N GLY A 41 9.01 -2.11 7.30
CA GLY A 41 9.41 -3.44 6.84
C GLY A 41 8.25 -4.26 6.24
N PHE A 42 7.07 -4.19 6.85
CA PHE A 42 5.86 -4.81 6.32
C PHE A 42 5.46 -4.19 4.98
N VAL A 43 5.41 -2.85 4.91
CA VAL A 43 5.04 -2.12 3.69
C VAL A 43 6.00 -2.44 2.54
N ARG A 44 7.31 -2.49 2.79
CA ARG A 44 8.30 -2.86 1.76
C ARG A 44 8.08 -4.29 1.23
N LYS A 45 7.79 -5.25 2.11
CA LYS A 45 7.47 -6.63 1.69
C LYS A 45 6.19 -6.68 0.87
N LEU A 46 5.15 -5.96 1.28
CA LEU A 46 3.89 -5.88 0.57
C LEU A 46 4.05 -5.24 -0.81
N CYS A 47 4.77 -4.11 -0.89
CA CYS A 47 5.09 -3.45 -2.15
C CYS A 47 5.84 -4.36 -3.12
N ARG A 48 6.82 -5.16 -2.65
CA ARG A 48 7.50 -6.16 -3.49
C ARG A 48 6.54 -7.24 -3.99
N ARG A 49 5.61 -7.71 -3.14
CA ARG A 49 4.58 -8.68 -3.55
C ARG A 49 3.65 -8.12 -4.63
N TRP A 50 3.34 -6.83 -4.55
CA TRP A 50 2.41 -6.13 -5.44
C TRP A 50 3.06 -5.61 -6.73
N GLU A 51 4.39 -5.60 -6.82
CA GLU A 51 5.15 -5.05 -7.95
C GLU A 51 4.88 -5.77 -9.28
N SER A 52 4.50 -7.05 -9.25
CA SER A 52 4.29 -7.88 -10.45
C SER A 52 2.85 -7.99 -10.92
N GLU A 53 1.88 -7.31 -10.31
CA GLU A 53 0.46 -7.54 -10.61
C GLU A 53 -0.07 -6.73 -11.81
N THR A 54 -0.55 -5.50 -11.59
CA THR A 54 -1.19 -4.68 -12.63
C THR A 54 -0.53 -3.30 -12.76
N LYS A 55 -0.84 -2.56 -13.83
CA LYS A 55 -0.33 -1.19 -14.01
C LYS A 55 -0.83 -0.28 -12.88
N GLU A 56 -2.06 -0.52 -12.43
CA GLU A 56 -2.76 0.15 -11.35
C GLU A 56 -2.05 -0.08 -10.02
N THR A 57 -1.71 -1.34 -9.73
CA THR A 57 -0.98 -1.71 -8.51
C THR A 57 0.44 -1.17 -8.52
N LYS A 58 1.14 -1.22 -9.67
CA LYS A 58 2.47 -0.61 -9.83
C LYS A 58 2.48 0.88 -9.54
N TYR A 59 1.41 1.61 -9.89
CA TYR A 59 1.27 3.02 -9.55
C TYR A 59 1.23 3.24 -8.03
N ILE A 60 0.46 2.43 -7.31
CA ILE A 60 0.38 2.49 -5.83
C ILE A 60 1.75 2.19 -5.23
N VAL A 61 2.39 1.09 -5.63
CA VAL A 61 3.72 0.68 -5.14
C VAL A 61 4.76 1.78 -5.34
N LYS A 62 4.84 2.35 -6.55
CA LYS A 62 5.81 3.41 -6.86
C LYS A 62 5.56 4.67 -6.04
N LYS A 63 4.30 5.04 -5.83
CA LYS A 63 3.92 6.21 -5.01
C LYS A 63 4.29 5.99 -3.55
N THR A 64 3.99 4.82 -2.99
CA THR A 64 4.30 4.47 -1.61
C THR A 64 5.82 4.43 -1.38
N LEU A 65 6.57 3.68 -2.19
CA LEU A 65 8.02 3.54 -2.02
C LEU A 65 8.80 4.87 -2.14
N ARG A 66 8.28 5.85 -2.89
CA ARG A 66 8.87 7.20 -2.95
C ARG A 66 8.81 7.93 -1.60
N THR A 67 7.81 7.64 -0.79
CA THR A 67 7.60 8.28 0.52
C THR A 67 8.25 7.50 1.67
N VAL A 68 8.37 6.17 1.56
CA VAL A 68 8.96 5.25 2.58
C VAL A 68 10.50 5.40 2.77
N GLY A 69 11.09 6.50 2.32
CA GLY A 69 12.53 6.77 2.38
C GLY A 69 12.91 8.22 2.64
N LYS A 70 11.95 9.04 3.08
CA LYS A 70 12.21 10.34 3.72
C LYS A 70 11.99 10.21 5.21
#